data_AF-A0A427TWB4-F1
#
_entry.id   AF-A0A427TWB4-F1
#
_cell.length_a   1.000
_cell.length_b   1.000
_cell.length_c   1.000
_cell.angle_alpha   90.00
_cell.angle_beta   90.00
_cell.angle_gamma   90.00
#
_symmetry.space_group_name_H-M   'P 1'
#
loop_
_entity.id
_entity.type
_entity.pdbx_description
1 polymer ?
#
loop_
_entity_poly.entity_id
_entity_poly.type
_entity_poly.pdbx_seq_one_letter_code
_entity_poly.pdbx_strand_id
1 'polypeptide(L)'
;MVTYGTFLRLVEEAERLNCKVIYDSKKKINFNPNMTITIPLSTTLENIYAFAHEIGHLIDFVNDDLEYEKWLNDWSYRITAEMSAWVHAYKILKELNVPLDGWKDHVDSKLSTYFKYHEVIA
;
A
#
# COMPACT_ATOMS: atom_id res chain seq x y z
N MET A 1 -6.49 16.62 8.24
CA MET A 1 -6.12 17.20 6.92
C MET A 1 -4.76 16.62 6.54
N VAL A 2 -4.64 16.02 5.36
CA VAL A 2 -3.37 15.50 4.86
C VAL A 2 -2.49 16.66 4.39
N THR A 3 -1.20 16.63 4.72
CA THR A 3 -0.24 17.67 4.33
C THR A 3 0.84 17.11 3.43
N TYR A 4 1.53 18.00 2.70
CA TYR A 4 2.75 17.62 1.99
C TYR A 4 3.83 17.06 2.94
N GLY A 5 3.86 17.53 4.19
CA GLY A 5 4.75 16.98 5.22
C GLY A 5 4.47 15.50 5.54
N THR A 6 3.20 15.10 5.61
CA THR A 6 2.81 13.68 5.78
C THR A 6 3.34 12.82 4.63
N PHE A 7 3.26 13.34 3.41
CA PHE A 7 3.74 12.65 2.23
C PHE A 7 5.27 12.47 2.26
N LEU A 8 6.03 13.51 2.65
CA LEU A 8 7.48 13.40 2.83
C LEU A 8 7.86 12.37 3.90
N ARG A 9 7.09 12.25 4.98
CA ARG A 9 7.33 11.20 5.98
C ARG A 9 7.18 9.78 5.42
N LEU A 10 6.22 9.55 4.53
CA LEU A 10 6.10 8.26 3.84
C LEU A 10 7.29 8.00 2.91
N VAL A 11 7.82 9.04 2.25
CA VAL A 11 9.05 8.93 1.47
C VAL A 11 10.22 8.53 2.37
N GLU A 12 10.37 9.17 3.53
CA GLU A 12 11.39 8.82 4.53
C GLU A 12 11.27 7.36 4.98
N GLU A 13 10.05 6.85 5.21
CA GLU A 13 9.83 5.44 5.58
C GLU A 13 10.26 4.46 4.47
N ALA A 14 9.93 4.76 3.21
CA ALA A 14 10.35 3.93 2.09
C ALA A 14 11.89 3.95 1.91
N GLU A 15 12.50 5.13 1.99
CA GLU A 15 13.95 5.30 1.83
C GLU A 15 14.74 4.67 2.98
N ARG A 16 14.20 4.66 4.20
CA ARG A 16 14.77 3.94 5.36
C ARG A 16 14.90 2.44 5.11
N LEU A 17 14.04 1.87 4.26
CA LEU A 17 14.06 0.46 3.83
C LEU A 17 14.90 0.25 2.56
N ASN A 18 15.73 1.22 2.17
CA ASN A 18 16.52 1.24 0.94
C ASN A 18 15.68 1.18 -0.35
N CYS A 19 14.40 1.59 -0.30
CA CYS A 19 13.55 1.68 -1.47
C CYS A 19 13.61 3.09 -2.07
N LYS A 20 13.84 3.18 -3.37
CA LYS A 20 13.85 4.45 -4.09
C LYS A 20 12.43 4.86 -4.47
N VAL A 21 12.04 6.08 -4.10
CA VAL A 21 10.79 6.69 -4.55
C VAL A 21 10.97 7.38 -5.90
N ILE A 22 10.12 7.06 -6.87
CA ILE A 22 10.13 7.62 -8.22
C ILE A 22 8.86 8.43 -8.45
N TYR A 23 9.03 9.71 -8.77
CA TYR A 23 7.91 10.60 -9.07
C TYR A 23 7.52 10.51 -10.55
N ASP A 24 6.29 10.08 -10.83
CA ASP A 24 5.72 10.03 -12.17
C ASP A 24 4.23 10.38 -12.13
N SER A 25 3.86 11.55 -12.66
CA SER A 25 2.48 12.05 -12.65
C SER A 25 1.52 11.24 -13.52
N LYS A 26 2.02 10.37 -14.40
CA LYS A 26 1.21 9.56 -15.32
C LYS A 26 0.97 8.14 -14.82
N LYS A 27 1.64 7.73 -13.74
CA LYS A 27 1.56 6.37 -13.22
C LYS A 27 0.75 6.28 -11.93
N LYS A 28 0.15 5.11 -11.74
CA LYS A 28 -0.47 4.73 -10.46
C LYS A 28 0.63 4.41 -9.45
N ILE A 29 0.27 4.53 -8.17
CA ILE A 29 1.15 4.15 -7.07
C ILE A 29 1.37 2.64 -7.13
N ASN A 30 2.64 2.21 -7.14
CA ASN A 30 3.00 0.80 -7.29
C ASN A 30 4.42 0.51 -6.78
N PHE A 31 4.55 -0.55 -5.98
CA PHE A 31 5.81 -1.17 -5.58
C PHE A 31 6.36 -2.09 -6.68
N ASN A 32 7.69 -2.15 -6.77
CA ASN A 32 8.43 -3.05 -7.65
C ASN A 32 9.57 -3.72 -6.86
N PRO A 33 9.80 -5.04 -7.07
CA PRO A 33 10.81 -5.82 -6.34
C PRO A 33 12.24 -5.38 -6.62
N ASN A 34 12.47 -4.51 -7.61
CA ASN A 34 13.75 -3.82 -7.79
C ASN A 34 13.97 -2.68 -6.77
N MET A 35 13.27 -2.69 -5.63
CA MET A 35 13.34 -1.70 -4.56
C MET A 35 12.94 -0.29 -5.02
N THR A 36 11.83 -0.20 -5.77
CA THR A 36 11.27 1.10 -6.15
C THR A 36 9.77 1.19 -5.87
N ILE A 37 9.31 2.38 -5.47
CA ILE A 37 7.89 2.72 -5.44
C ILE A 37 7.68 3.93 -6.35
N THR A 38 6.80 3.79 -7.35
CA THR A 38 6.42 4.92 -8.20
C THR A 38 5.20 5.62 -7.61
N ILE A 39 5.19 6.96 -7.55
CA ILE A 39 4.07 7.76 -7.02
C ILE A 39 3.78 9.00 -7.88
N PRO A 40 2.51 9.43 -7.98
CA PRO A 40 2.15 10.70 -8.60
C PRO A 40 2.43 11.88 -7.65
N LEU A 41 2.67 13.07 -8.21
CA LEU A 41 2.77 14.32 -7.46
C LEU A 41 1.38 14.85 -7.05
N SER A 42 0.66 14.09 -6.21
CA SER A 42 -0.66 14.46 -5.72
C SER A 42 -0.88 13.92 -4.30
N THR A 43 -1.19 14.81 -3.36
CA THR A 43 -1.26 14.54 -1.92
C THR A 43 -2.69 14.34 -1.41
N THR A 44 -3.51 13.62 -2.16
CA THR A 44 -4.85 13.22 -1.70
C THR A 44 -4.76 12.17 -0.59
N LEU A 45 -5.80 12.06 0.23
CA LEU A 45 -5.89 11.01 1.24
C LEU A 45 -5.78 9.61 0.61
N GLU A 46 -6.45 9.41 -0.53
CA GLU A 46 -6.38 8.17 -1.31
C GLU A 46 -4.94 7.83 -1.72
N ASN A 47 -4.17 8.82 -2.19
CA ASN A 47 -2.78 8.58 -2.58
C ASN A 47 -1.89 8.31 -1.38
N ILE A 48 -2.17 8.91 -0.22
CA ILE A 48 -1.46 8.59 1.03
C ILE A 48 -1.75 7.17 1.47
N TYR A 49 -3.00 6.72 1.42
CA TYR A 49 -3.36 5.35 1.74
C TYR A 49 -2.71 4.35 0.79
N ALA A 50 -2.79 4.61 -0.51
CA ALA A 50 -2.16 3.77 -1.52
C ALA A 50 -0.63 3.74 -1.35
N PHE A 51 0.01 4.86 -1.06
CA PHE A 51 1.46 4.87 -0.84
C PHE A 51 1.85 4.09 0.43
N ALA A 52 1.12 4.26 1.53
CA ALA A 52 1.34 3.46 2.73
C ALA A 52 1.12 1.96 2.50
N HIS A 53 0.17 1.59 1.64
CA HIS A 53 -0.05 0.20 1.20
C HIS A 53 1.16 -0.36 0.43
N GLU A 54 1.71 0.38 -0.52
CA GLU A 54 2.92 -0.06 -1.23
C GLU A 54 4.15 -0.15 -0.33
N ILE A 55 4.24 0.69 0.71
CA ILE A 55 5.27 0.54 1.76
C ILE A 55 5.01 -0.73 2.59
N GLY A 56 3.76 -1.13 2.79
CA GLY A 56 3.40 -2.41 3.40
C GLY A 56 3.97 -3.60 2.62
N HIS A 57 3.76 -3.63 1.31
CA HIS A 57 4.37 -4.64 0.42
C HIS A 57 5.90 -4.63 0.48
N LEU A 58 6.51 -3.44 0.54
CA LEU A 58 7.95 -3.29 0.71
C LEU A 58 8.45 -3.87 2.04
N ILE A 59 7.73 -3.66 3.15
CA ILE A 59 8.10 -4.22 4.46
C ILE A 59 8.08 -5.75 4.41
N ASP A 60 6.99 -6.33 3.90
CA ASP A 60 6.86 -7.78 3.79
C ASP A 60 7.94 -8.35 2.85
N PHE A 61 8.29 -7.64 1.78
CA PHE A 61 9.37 -8.03 0.87
C PHE A 61 10.75 -7.99 1.54
N VAL A 62 11.06 -6.95 2.32
CA VAL A 62 12.34 -6.82 3.02
C VAL A 62 12.50 -7.85 4.14
N ASN A 63 11.40 -8.30 4.74
CA ASN A 63 11.41 -9.30 5.82
C ASN A 63 11.38 -10.75 5.32
N ASP A 64 11.42 -10.99 4.00
CA ASP A 64 11.21 -12.29 3.37
C ASP A 64 9.81 -12.90 3.65
N ASP A 65 8.82 -12.08 4.02
CA ASP A 65 7.42 -12.48 4.26
C ASP A 65 6.57 -12.45 2.97
N LEU A 66 7.06 -11.76 1.93
CA LEU A 66 6.42 -11.68 0.60
C LEU A 66 7.21 -12.45 -0.47
N GLU A 67 6.65 -13.58 -0.90
CA GLU A 67 7.09 -14.36 -2.05
C GLU A 67 6.53 -13.75 -3.35
N TYR A 68 7.31 -12.87 -3.99
CA TYR A 68 6.85 -12.06 -5.12
C TYR A 68 6.23 -12.87 -6.28
N GLU A 69 6.83 -14.00 -6.64
CA GLU A 69 6.29 -14.87 -7.71
C GLU A 69 4.93 -15.49 -7.34
N LYS A 70 4.73 -15.84 -6.07
CA LYS A 70 3.41 -16.33 -5.60
C LYS A 70 2.41 -15.19 -5.53
N TRP A 71 2.82 -14.01 -5.11
CA TRP A 71 1.94 -12.83 -5.07
C TRP A 71 1.32 -12.51 -6.43
N LEU A 72 2.08 -12.67 -7.51
CA LEU A 72 1.57 -12.44 -8.87
C LEU A 72 0.70 -13.56 -9.42
N ASN A 73 1.00 -14.82 -9.07
CA ASN A 73 0.46 -15.98 -9.77
C ASN A 73 -0.53 -16.82 -8.94
N ASP A 74 -0.56 -16.69 -7.62
CA ASP A 74 -1.45 -17.40 -6.71
C ASP A 74 -2.45 -16.44 -6.06
N TRP A 75 -3.72 -16.61 -6.43
CA TRP A 75 -4.80 -15.76 -5.97
C TRP A 75 -5.05 -15.84 -4.46
N SER A 76 -4.89 -17.03 -3.87
CA SER A 76 -5.11 -17.25 -2.44
C SER A 76 -3.97 -16.65 -1.62
N TYR A 77 -2.73 -16.76 -2.12
CA TYR A 77 -1.59 -16.09 -1.52
C TYR A 77 -1.73 -14.57 -1.65
N ARG A 78 -2.20 -14.09 -2.81
CA ARG A 78 -2.35 -12.68 -3.09
C ARG A 78 -3.22 -11.96 -2.08
N ILE A 79 -4.41 -12.49 -1.76
CA ILE A 79 -5.27 -11.81 -0.78
C ILE A 79 -4.61 -11.70 0.61
N THR A 80 -3.85 -12.71 1.03
CA THR A 80 -3.12 -12.66 2.31
C THR A 80 -2.02 -11.60 2.28
N ALA A 81 -1.27 -11.50 1.19
CA ALA A 81 -0.25 -10.46 1.01
C ALA A 81 -0.86 -9.05 1.01
N GLU A 82 -1.97 -8.84 0.29
CA GLU A 82 -2.68 -7.55 0.29
C GLU A 82 -3.20 -7.19 1.70
N MET A 83 -3.77 -8.15 2.43
CA MET A 83 -4.21 -7.92 3.82
C MET A 83 -3.05 -7.53 4.74
N SER A 84 -1.90 -8.20 4.61
CA SER A 84 -0.69 -7.87 5.38
C SER A 84 -0.23 -6.44 5.08
N ALA A 85 -0.13 -6.07 3.81
CA ALA A 85 0.24 -4.73 3.39
C ALA A 85 -0.70 -3.64 3.95
N TRP A 86 -2.02 -3.90 3.99
CA TRP A 86 -2.98 -2.97 4.62
C TRP A 86 -2.82 -2.87 6.15
N VAL A 87 -2.43 -3.95 6.83
CA VAL A 87 -2.12 -3.91 8.27
C VAL A 87 -0.87 -3.05 8.53
N HIS A 88 0.16 -3.19 7.69
CA HIS A 88 1.34 -2.33 7.75
C HIS A 88 1.00 -0.86 7.47
N ALA A 89 0.20 -0.61 6.44
CA ALA A 89 -0.27 0.73 6.10
C ALA A 89 -1.01 1.38 7.27
N TYR A 90 -1.92 0.66 7.94
CA TYR A 90 -2.65 1.17 9.11
C TYR A 90 -1.70 1.61 10.23
N LYS A 91 -0.67 0.83 10.53
CA LYS A 91 0.32 1.16 11.58
C LYS A 91 1.06 2.46 11.24
N ILE A 92 1.59 2.55 10.02
CA ILE A 92 2.32 3.73 9.53
C ILE A 92 1.42 4.97 9.58
N LEU A 93 0.21 4.88 9.02
CA LEU A 93 -0.73 6.01 8.95
C LEU A 93 -1.15 6.49 10.33
N LYS A 94 -1.34 5.56 11.28
CA LYS A 94 -1.67 5.87 12.67
C LYS A 94 -0.52 6.61 13.37
N GLU A 95 0.72 6.17 13.16
CA GLU A 95 1.91 6.84 13.70
C GLU A 95 2.08 8.26 13.14
N LEU A 96 1.78 8.44 11.85
CA LEU A 96 1.81 9.73 11.17
C LEU A 96 0.60 10.63 11.44
N ASN A 97 -0.33 10.20 12.31
CA ASN A 97 -1.58 10.91 12.63
C ASN A 97 -2.42 11.26 11.38
N VAL A 98 -2.42 10.38 10.38
CA VAL A 98 -3.30 10.51 9.22
C VAL A 98 -4.74 10.19 9.66
N PRO A 99 -5.76 10.94 9.19
CA PRO A 99 -7.15 10.57 9.43
C PRO A 99 -7.42 9.14 8.95
N LEU A 100 -8.16 8.36 9.73
CA LEU A 100 -8.49 6.95 9.45
C LEU A 100 -10.01 6.70 9.56
N ASP A 101 -10.81 7.76 9.50
CA ASP A 101 -12.27 7.65 9.45
C ASP A 101 -12.69 6.83 8.23
N GLY A 102 -13.49 5.78 8.46
CA GLY A 102 -13.89 4.85 7.40
C GLY A 102 -12.77 3.93 6.89
N TRP A 103 -11.63 3.81 7.58
CA TRP A 103 -10.51 2.95 7.16
C TRP A 103 -10.93 1.50 6.88
N LYS A 104 -11.74 0.93 7.77
CA LYS A 104 -12.22 -0.45 7.62
C LYS A 104 -13.00 -0.61 6.31
N ASP A 105 -14.00 0.24 6.09
CA ASP A 105 -14.84 0.20 4.89
C ASP A 105 -14.00 0.45 3.61
N HIS A 106 -13.00 1.34 3.71
CA HIS A 106 -12.04 1.56 2.64
C HIS A 106 -11.26 0.29 2.30
N VAL A 107 -10.63 -0.35 3.28
CA VAL A 107 -9.87 -1.59 3.08
C VAL A 107 -10.76 -2.73 2.59
N ASP A 108 -11.95 -2.87 3.16
CA ASP A 108 -12.95 -3.86 2.73
C ASP A 108 -13.31 -3.64 1.24
N SER A 109 -13.46 -2.39 0.80
CA SER A 109 -13.71 -2.07 -0.62
C SER A 109 -12.53 -2.37 -1.56
N LYS A 110 -11.29 -2.34 -1.05
CA LYS A 110 -10.09 -2.71 -1.83
C LYS A 110 -9.95 -4.22 -1.92
N LEU A 111 -10.08 -4.89 -0.78
CA LEU A 111 -9.98 -6.35 -0.70
C LEU A 111 -11.10 -7.05 -1.44
N SER A 112 -12.30 -6.45 -1.47
CA SER A 112 -13.44 -7.05 -2.17
C SER A 112 -13.14 -7.31 -3.63
N THR A 113 -12.36 -6.44 -4.30
CA THR A 113 -11.96 -6.61 -5.71
C THR A 113 -11.21 -7.92 -6.00
N TYR A 114 -10.66 -8.58 -4.97
CA TYR A 114 -10.02 -9.88 -5.06
C TYR A 114 -10.98 -11.07 -4.85
N PHE A 115 -12.28 -10.86 -4.66
CA PHE A 115 -13.24 -11.96 -4.61
C PHE A 115 -13.88 -12.21 -5.98
N LYS A 116 -13.63 -13.41 -6.54
CA LYS A 116 -14.14 -13.82 -7.86
C LYS A 116 -15.67 -13.93 -7.95
N TYR A 117 -16.37 -14.06 -6.81
CA TYR A 117 -17.81 -14.34 -6.76
C TYR A 117 -18.54 -13.35 -5.84
N HIS A 118 -18.55 -12.07 -6.20
CA HIS A 118 -19.31 -11.04 -5.47
C HIS A 118 -20.83 -11.33 -5.41
N GLU A 119 -21.34 -12.18 -6.29
CA GLU A 119 -22.77 -12.52 -6.40
C GLU A 119 -23.29 -13.48 -5.32
N VAL A 120 -22.42 -14.11 -4.51
CA VAL A 120 -22.86 -15.06 -3.46
C VAL A 120 -23.16 -14.36 -2.13
N ILE A 121 -22.82 -13.07 -2.01
CA ILE A 121 -22.96 -12.25 -0.78
C ILE A 121 -23.87 -11.04 -1.06
N ALA A 122 -24.94 -11.23 -1.84
CA ALA A 122 -25.98 -10.23 -2.09
C ALA A 122 -27.26 -10.55 -1.31
#